data_AF-A0AAJ2GZI1-F1
#
_entry.id   AF-A0AAJ2GZI1-F1
#
_cell.length_a   1.000
_cell.length_b   1.000
_cell.length_c   1.000
_cell.angle_alpha   90.00
_cell.angle_beta   90.00
_cell.angle_gamma   90.00
#
_symmetry.space_group_name_H-M   'P 1'
#
loop_
_entity.id
_entity.type
_entity.pdbx_description
1 polymer ?
#
loop_
_entity_poly.entity_id
_entity_poly.type
_entity_poly.pdbx_seq_one_letter_code
_entity_poly.pdbx_strand_id
1 'polypeptide(L)'
;SIEGVHIRDAIERVAEQHPHLVTHFGGHAMAAGLTLPLEHLQAFTTEFQTVIAGHDDALFQAVLLTDGELSADDFSLQTAQAIAQAGPWGQGFPSPVFEGQFEVLEYRWLQEQH
;
A
#
# COMPACT_ATOMS: atom_id res chain seq x y z
N SER A 1 -4.18 4.04 -5.05
CA SER A 1 -2.76 4.21 -5.41
C SER A 1 -1.90 3.42 -4.47
N ILE A 2 -0.73 3.06 -4.93
CA ILE A 2 0.33 2.44 -4.14
C ILE A 2 1.65 3.15 -4.46
N GLU A 3 2.70 2.86 -3.70
CA GLU A 3 4.04 3.31 -4.07
C GLU A 3 4.38 2.81 -5.48
N GLY A 4 4.92 3.69 -6.32
CA GLY A 4 5.18 3.40 -7.74
C GLY A 4 3.97 3.48 -8.69
N VAL A 5 2.73 3.58 -8.19
CA VAL A 5 1.52 3.74 -9.03
C VAL A 5 0.62 4.86 -8.54
N HIS A 6 0.66 5.99 -9.24
CA HIS A 6 -0.19 7.16 -8.98
C HIS A 6 -1.52 7.03 -9.72
N ILE A 7 -2.62 6.88 -8.98
CA ILE A 7 -3.95 6.66 -9.57
C ILE A 7 -4.42 7.83 -10.44
N ARG A 8 -4.05 9.07 -10.08
CA ARG A 8 -4.36 10.25 -10.88
C ARG A 8 -3.71 10.16 -12.26
N ASP A 9 -2.45 9.80 -12.31
CA ASP A 9 -1.67 9.74 -13.55
C ASP A 9 -2.18 8.60 -14.45
N ALA A 10 -2.61 7.48 -13.85
CA ALA A 10 -3.29 6.41 -14.58
C ALA A 10 -4.62 6.88 -15.20
N ILE A 11 -5.41 7.69 -14.49
CA ILE A 11 -6.64 8.28 -15.04
C ILE A 11 -6.33 9.30 -16.14
N GLU A 12 -5.33 10.16 -15.93
CA GLU A 12 -4.88 11.16 -16.90
C GLU A 12 -4.45 10.49 -18.22
N ARG A 13 -3.67 9.42 -18.13
CA ARG A 13 -3.25 8.60 -19.29
C ARG A 13 -4.44 8.12 -20.12
N VAL A 14 -5.47 7.57 -19.46
CA VAL A 14 -6.69 7.10 -20.14
C VAL A 14 -7.45 8.27 -20.76
N ALA A 15 -7.55 9.40 -20.05
CA ALA A 15 -8.22 10.60 -20.55
C ALA A 15 -7.50 11.22 -21.77
N GLU A 16 -6.17 11.19 -21.81
CA GLU A 16 -5.38 11.65 -22.96
C GLU A 16 -5.54 10.72 -24.17
N GLN A 17 -5.52 9.40 -23.96
CA GLN A 17 -5.65 8.40 -25.03
C GLN A 17 -7.09 8.30 -25.55
N HIS A 18 -8.07 8.49 -24.67
CA HIS A 18 -9.50 8.38 -24.98
C HIS A 18 -10.30 9.55 -24.39
N PRO A 19 -10.20 10.78 -24.97
CA PRO A 19 -10.81 11.99 -24.40
C PRO A 19 -12.33 11.96 -24.25
N HIS A 20 -13.01 11.04 -24.93
CA HIS A 20 -14.46 10.87 -24.85
C HIS A 20 -14.92 10.03 -23.65
N LEU A 21 -14.01 9.27 -23.01
CA LEU A 21 -14.35 8.39 -21.89
C LEU A 21 -14.46 9.15 -20.56
N VAL A 22 -13.68 10.22 -20.39
CA VAL A 22 -13.60 10.97 -19.13
C VAL A 22 -13.99 12.42 -19.36
N THR A 23 -15.06 12.87 -18.71
CA THR A 23 -15.53 14.25 -18.83
C THR A 23 -14.70 15.20 -17.98
N HIS A 24 -14.40 14.79 -16.74
CA HIS A 24 -13.57 15.54 -15.78
C HIS A 24 -12.83 14.53 -14.89
N PHE A 25 -11.62 14.88 -14.46
CA PHE A 25 -10.88 14.14 -13.43
C PHE A 25 -10.03 15.08 -12.58
N GLY A 26 -9.65 14.64 -11.39
CA GLY A 26 -8.82 15.42 -10.49
C GLY A 26 -8.42 14.66 -9.23
N GLY A 27 -7.61 15.29 -8.39
CA GLY A 27 -7.11 14.73 -7.13
C GLY A 27 -5.59 14.76 -7.04
N HIS A 28 -5.03 13.84 -6.27
CA HIS A 28 -3.61 13.71 -5.98
C HIS A 28 -3.11 12.30 -6.31
N ALA A 29 -1.78 12.13 -6.28
CA ALA A 29 -1.11 10.86 -6.51
C ALA A 29 -1.74 9.68 -5.76
N MET A 30 -2.21 9.88 -4.52
CA MET A 30 -2.76 8.81 -3.68
C MET A 30 -4.30 8.69 -3.68
N ALA A 31 -5.02 9.69 -4.18
CA ALA A 31 -6.48 9.71 -4.19
C ALA A 31 -6.97 10.59 -5.34
N ALA A 32 -7.77 10.03 -6.24
CA ALA A 32 -8.35 10.76 -7.37
C ALA A 32 -9.82 10.41 -7.56
N GLY A 33 -10.53 11.32 -8.22
CA GLY A 33 -11.90 11.13 -8.67
C GLY A 33 -12.03 11.46 -10.15
N LEU A 34 -13.01 10.85 -10.81
CA LEU A 34 -13.37 11.19 -12.18
C LEU A 34 -14.89 11.16 -12.39
N THR A 35 -15.33 11.79 -13.47
CA THR A 35 -16.71 11.80 -13.97
C THR A 35 -16.72 11.28 -15.39
N LEU A 36 -17.62 10.34 -15.68
CA LEU A 36 -17.77 9.70 -16.99
C LEU A 36 -19.25 9.38 -17.27
N PRO A 37 -19.70 9.36 -18.54
CA PRO A 37 -21.01 8.84 -18.91
C PRO A 37 -21.13 7.36 -18.57
N LEU A 38 -22.25 6.92 -18.01
CA LEU A 38 -22.41 5.54 -17.53
C LEU A 38 -22.17 4.50 -18.64
N GLU A 39 -22.55 4.79 -19.89
CA GLU A 39 -22.27 3.91 -21.03
C GLU A 39 -20.77 3.67 -21.30
N HIS A 40 -19.90 4.58 -20.84
CA HIS A 40 -18.44 4.51 -21.03
C HIS A 40 -17.73 3.77 -19.90
N LEU A 41 -18.43 3.38 -18.82
CA LEU A 41 -17.82 2.75 -17.64
C LEU A 41 -17.03 1.49 -18.01
N GLN A 42 -17.58 0.64 -18.87
CA GLN A 42 -16.92 -0.61 -19.26
C GLN A 42 -15.69 -0.37 -20.13
N ALA A 43 -15.78 0.56 -21.10
CA ALA A 43 -14.64 0.95 -21.92
C ALA A 43 -13.52 1.57 -21.07
N PHE A 44 -13.87 2.51 -20.18
CA PHE A 44 -12.93 3.09 -19.22
C PHE A 44 -12.26 2.02 -18.37
N THR A 45 -13.02 1.06 -17.83
CA THR A 45 -12.47 -0.02 -16.98
C THR A 45 -11.42 -0.84 -17.72
N THR A 46 -11.68 -1.15 -19.00
CA THR A 46 -10.77 -1.93 -19.84
C THR A 46 -9.47 -1.19 -20.12
N GLU A 47 -9.57 0.09 -20.53
CA GLU A 47 -8.38 0.92 -20.80
C GLU A 47 -7.59 1.20 -19.52
N PHE A 48 -8.29 1.46 -18.42
CA PHE A 48 -7.68 1.67 -17.12
C PHE A 48 -6.93 0.42 -16.65
N GLN A 49 -7.53 -0.76 -16.76
CA GLN A 49 -6.85 -2.03 -16.44
C GLN A 49 -5.62 -2.26 -17.32
N THR A 50 -5.69 -1.88 -18.60
CA THR A 50 -4.54 -1.97 -19.53
C THR A 50 -3.41 -1.06 -19.09
N VAL A 51 -3.70 0.17 -18.66
CA VAL A 51 -2.69 1.09 -18.11
C VAL A 51 -2.07 0.54 -16.82
N ILE A 52 -2.88 -0.01 -15.92
CA ILE A 52 -2.39 -0.61 -14.67
C ILE A 52 -1.51 -1.84 -14.95
N ALA A 53 -1.93 -2.72 -15.87
CA ALA A 53 -1.18 -3.92 -16.25
C ALA A 53 0.16 -3.63 -16.95
N GLY A 54 0.41 -2.39 -17.38
CA GLY A 54 1.70 -1.97 -17.90
C GLY A 54 2.77 -1.69 -16.82
N HIS A 55 2.39 -1.72 -15.54
CA HIS A 55 3.33 -1.54 -14.42
C HIS A 55 4.02 -2.86 -14.06
N ASP A 56 5.12 -2.78 -13.33
CA ASP A 56 5.82 -3.95 -12.81
C ASP A 56 4.93 -4.69 -11.78
N ASP A 57 4.73 -6.00 -11.99
CA ASP A 57 3.96 -6.86 -11.10
C ASP A 57 4.47 -6.85 -9.65
N ALA A 58 5.76 -6.60 -9.45
CA ALA A 58 6.36 -6.50 -8.12
C ALA A 58 5.76 -5.37 -7.27
N LEU A 59 5.22 -4.31 -7.89
CA LEU A 59 4.55 -3.21 -7.19
C LEU A 59 3.26 -3.66 -6.50
N PHE A 60 2.59 -4.69 -7.03
CA PHE A 60 1.33 -5.19 -6.48
C PHE A 60 1.52 -6.28 -5.42
N GLN A 61 2.76 -6.58 -5.06
CA GLN A 61 3.07 -7.50 -3.97
C GLN A 61 3.19 -6.75 -2.65
N ALA A 62 2.60 -7.29 -1.58
CA ALA A 62 2.78 -6.76 -0.24
C ALA A 62 4.20 -7.08 0.23
N VAL A 63 5.09 -6.09 0.18
CA VAL A 63 6.46 -6.18 0.70
C VAL A 63 6.48 -5.58 2.11
N LEU A 64 6.92 -6.37 3.09
CA LEU A 64 7.24 -5.88 4.43
C LEU A 64 8.77 -5.83 4.55
N LEU A 65 9.31 -4.62 4.72
CA LEU A 65 10.71 -4.45 5.06
C LEU A 65 10.90 -4.66 6.55
N THR A 66 11.91 -5.45 6.92
CA THR A 66 12.25 -5.77 8.31
C THR A 66 13.70 -5.36 8.57
N ASP A 67 14.02 -5.08 9.83
CA ASP A 67 15.35 -4.80 10.35
C ASP A 67 16.13 -6.10 10.68
N GLY A 68 15.62 -7.24 10.21
CA GLY A 68 16.19 -8.56 10.43
C GLY A 68 15.69 -9.25 11.70
N GLU A 69 16.34 -10.38 12.02
CA GLU A 69 16.02 -11.17 13.19
C GLU A 69 16.65 -10.60 14.47
N LEU A 70 15.91 -10.68 15.58
CA LEU A 70 16.47 -10.45 16.92
C LEU A 70 17.13 -11.71 17.45
N SER A 71 18.27 -11.55 18.11
CA SER A 71 18.88 -12.66 18.82
C SER A 71 18.08 -13.01 20.07
N ALA A 72 18.27 -14.24 20.58
CA ALA A 72 17.60 -14.69 21.80
C ALA A 72 17.87 -13.76 23.00
N ASP A 73 19.07 -13.19 23.06
CA ASP A 73 19.52 -12.29 24.14
C ASP A 73 18.86 -10.90 24.05
N ASP A 74 18.36 -10.52 22.87
CA ASP A 74 17.69 -9.24 22.64
C ASP A 74 16.22 -9.23 23.07
N PHE A 75 15.62 -10.39 23.37
CA PHE A 75 14.27 -10.49 23.93
C PHE A 75 14.25 -10.10 25.41
N SER A 76 14.58 -8.84 25.68
CA SER A 76 14.71 -8.28 27.02
C SER A 76 13.93 -6.98 27.16
N LEU A 77 13.55 -6.66 28.41
CA LEU A 77 12.90 -5.39 28.72
C LEU A 77 13.82 -4.19 28.40
N GLN A 78 15.13 -4.37 28.56
CA GLN A 78 16.11 -3.32 28.28
C GLN A 78 16.09 -2.94 26.78
N THR A 79 16.07 -3.93 25.89
CA THR A 79 15.98 -3.72 24.44
C THR A 79 14.68 -3.01 24.07
N ALA A 80 13.55 -3.46 24.62
CA ALA A 80 12.24 -2.83 24.37
C ALA A 80 12.22 -1.36 24.82
N GLN A 81 12.79 -1.06 25.99
CA GLN A 81 12.90 0.32 26.49
C GLN A 81 13.82 1.18 25.63
N ALA A 82 14.95 0.63 25.17
CA ALA A 82 15.87 1.33 24.28
C ALA A 82 15.19 1.71 22.96
N ILE A 83 14.43 0.79 22.35
CA ILE A 83 13.64 1.06 21.14
C ILE A 83 12.57 2.12 21.42
N ALA A 84 11.83 2.02 22.53
CA ALA A 84 10.81 3.01 22.87
C ALA A 84 11.38 4.44 23.01
N GLN A 85 12.63 4.56 23.48
CA GLN A 85 13.31 5.85 23.69
C GLN A 85 14.11 6.36 22.48
N ALA A 86 14.31 5.53 21.45
CA ALA A 86 15.09 5.90 20.27
C ALA A 86 14.31 6.81 19.27
N GLY A 87 13.00 6.99 19.48
CA GLY A 87 12.13 7.84 18.66
C GLY A 87 12.25 9.35 18.94
N PRO A 88 11.65 10.20 18.08
CA PRO A 88 10.27 10.03 17.63
C PRO A 88 10.13 9.17 16.38
N TRP A 89 9.15 8.26 16.41
CA TRP A 89 8.75 7.44 15.26
C TRP A 89 7.63 8.12 14.49
N GLY A 90 7.62 7.94 13.17
CA GLY A 90 6.58 8.52 12.34
C GLY A 90 6.78 8.32 10.85
N GLN A 91 5.98 9.06 10.07
CA GLN A 91 6.09 9.05 8.61
C GLN A 91 7.50 9.48 8.18
N GLY A 92 8.20 8.61 7.45
CA GLY A 92 9.60 8.83 7.02
C GLY A 92 10.66 8.37 8.02
N PHE A 93 10.28 7.97 9.24
CA PHE A 93 11.17 7.33 10.21
C PHE A 93 10.37 6.29 11.02
N PRO A 94 10.00 5.15 10.41
CA PRO A 94 9.19 4.14 11.08
C PRO A 94 9.97 3.50 12.25
N SER A 95 9.24 3.01 13.25
CA SER A 95 9.81 2.15 14.28
C SER A 95 10.36 0.86 13.66
N PRO A 96 11.39 0.25 14.26
CA PRO A 96 11.95 -0.98 13.73
C PRO A 96 10.94 -2.13 13.73
N VAL A 97 11.00 -2.97 12.69
CA VAL A 97 10.18 -4.16 12.50
C VAL A 97 11.10 -5.36 12.42
N PHE A 98 10.98 -6.30 13.35
CA PHE A 98 11.82 -7.50 13.37
C PHE A 98 11.09 -8.71 12.83
N GLU A 99 11.83 -9.64 12.26
CA GLU A 99 11.34 -10.95 11.83
C GLU A 99 11.89 -12.08 12.70
N GLY A 100 11.30 -13.26 12.56
CA GLY A 100 11.75 -14.46 13.25
C GLY A 100 10.84 -15.65 12.97
N GLN A 101 11.36 -16.85 13.22
CA GLN A 101 10.62 -18.10 13.10
C GLN A 101 10.15 -18.55 14.48
N PHE A 102 8.85 -18.77 14.63
CA PHE A 102 8.24 -19.10 15.92
C PHE A 102 7.31 -20.30 15.79
N GLU A 103 7.26 -21.13 16.84
CA GLU A 103 6.23 -22.15 17.00
C GLU A 103 5.01 -21.54 17.69
N VAL A 104 3.83 -21.69 17.08
CA VAL A 104 2.57 -21.23 17.66
C VAL A 104 2.08 -22.27 18.66
N LEU A 105 2.29 -22.02 19.95
CA LEU A 105 1.87 -22.92 21.03
C LEU A 105 0.37 -22.81 21.35
N GLU A 106 -0.18 -21.60 21.31
CA GLU A 106 -1.59 -21.33 21.58
C GLU A 106 -2.04 -20.14 20.72
N TYR A 107 -3.29 -20.19 20.24
CA TYR A 107 -3.95 -19.03 19.65
C TYR A 107 -5.37 -18.92 20.21
N ARG A 108 -5.79 -17.69 20.50
CA ARG A 108 -7.14 -17.40 20.98
C ARG A 108 -7.67 -16.13 20.32
N TRP A 109 -8.91 -16.15 19.87
CA TRP A 109 -9.62 -14.96 19.42
C TRP A 109 -9.99 -14.10 20.63
N LEU A 110 -9.52 -12.84 20.65
CA LEU A 110 -9.75 -11.91 21.75
C LEU A 110 -11.06 -11.11 21.61
N GLN A 111 -11.71 -11.15 20.44
CA GLN A 111 -13.02 -10.54 20.16
C GLN A 111 -13.78 -11.32 19.07
N GLU A 112 -15.11 -11.42 19.20
CA GLU A 112 -15.98 -11.86 18.09
C GLU A 112 -15.91 -10.84 16.95
N GLN A 113 -15.82 -11.34 15.71
CA GLN A 113 -15.89 -10.48 14.52
C GLN A 113 -17.26 -9.78 14.49
N HIS A 114 -17.24 -8.45 14.41
CA HIS A 114 -18.40 -7.66 13.97
C HIS A 114 -18.53 -7.73 12.45
#